data_AF-A0A8H7ZMB3-F1
#
_entry.id   AF-A0A8H7ZMB3-F1
#
_cell.length_a   1.000
_cell.length_b   1.000
_cell.length_c   1.000
_cell.angle_alpha   90.00
_cell.angle_beta   90.00
_cell.angle_gamma   90.00
#
_symmetry.space_group_name_H-M   'P 1'
#
loop_
_entity.id
_entity.type
_entity.pdbx_description
1 polymer ?
#
loop_
_entity_poly.entity_id
_entity_poly.type
_entity_poly.pdbx_seq_one_letter_code
_entity_poly.pdbx_strand_id
1 'polypeptide(L)'
;QYFESPFIQATEVYYKAESEKFVSENSVTDYMKKAEARLKEEEDRLQVYLNPATAKPLLRTCEAVLVKNHMEIMWEEFQNLLDNDKQDDLFRMYSLLSRVAEGLDPLRTRFETHVRRAGLATIERIADHGGDAAAMGNLRFLRLPVNQEPKTYVDALLEVHKKYNELVVSAFRGEAGFVASLDKRPNCHSQMTVFKYVEDKDVFQKFYSKMLAKRLVHGTSASEDAEANMITKLKEACGYEYTSKLQRMFTDIGLSKDLNEAFNSQMNTTHDEADLSVDFSIMVLGTSAWPLQPPATKFTIPEDLVQSYNRFQKFYQSKYSGRKLNWLFQLSKAELKANYLCNKSGGPRASYTFQVSTYQVGILLQYNNSPSCTRLELLQATELTPEVLDGTLGVLVKLKVLIEEDK
;
A
#
# COMPACT_ATOMS: atom_id res chain seq x y z
N GLN A 1 64.72 -0.46 8.42
CA GLN A 1 64.85 -0.11 9.85
C GLN A 1 65.49 1.26 10.09
N TYR A 2 66.72 1.53 9.66
CA TYR A 2 67.41 2.81 9.99
C TYR A 2 66.78 4.08 9.39
N PHE A 3 66.15 3.99 8.22
CA PHE A 3 65.45 5.13 7.59
C PHE A 3 63.93 5.08 7.81
N GLU A 4 63.32 3.93 7.56
CA GLU A 4 61.86 3.74 7.60
C GLU A 4 61.22 4.07 8.95
N SER A 5 61.80 3.60 10.07
CA SER A 5 61.20 3.81 11.39
C SER A 5 61.26 5.28 11.83
N PRO A 6 62.42 5.97 11.76
CA PRO A 6 62.48 7.41 12.03
C PRO A 6 61.62 8.26 11.07
N PHE A 7 61.53 7.87 9.80
CA PHE A 7 60.71 8.57 8.81
C PHE A 7 59.22 8.51 9.16
N ILE A 8 58.69 7.33 9.52
CA ILE A 8 57.29 7.17 9.91
C ILE A 8 57.00 7.93 11.22
N GLN A 9 57.90 7.85 12.22
CA GLN A 9 57.73 8.59 13.47
C GLN A 9 57.74 10.11 13.27
N ALA A 10 58.65 10.63 12.44
CA ALA A 10 58.69 12.05 12.11
C ALA A 10 57.40 12.49 11.39
N THR A 11 56.88 11.64 10.51
CA THR A 11 55.62 11.89 9.78
C THR A 11 54.43 11.91 10.73
N GLU A 12 54.37 10.99 11.70
CA GLU A 12 53.34 10.95 12.73
C GLU A 12 53.31 12.24 13.55
N VAL A 13 54.47 12.67 14.05
CA VAL A 13 54.61 13.89 14.85
C VAL A 13 54.22 15.14 14.05
N TYR A 14 54.66 15.21 12.78
CA TYR A 14 54.33 16.33 11.90
C TYR A 14 52.82 16.45 11.65
N TYR A 15 52.18 15.38 11.19
CA TYR A 15 50.75 15.41 10.88
C TYR A 15 49.88 15.55 12.13
N LYS A 16 50.36 15.09 13.29
CA LYS A 16 49.64 15.26 14.55
C LYS A 16 49.59 16.73 14.95
N ALA A 17 50.75 17.39 14.97
CA ALA A 17 50.82 18.82 15.28
C ALA A 17 50.07 19.67 14.25
N GLU A 18 50.16 19.34 12.95
CA GLU A 18 49.44 20.06 11.90
C GLU A 18 47.92 19.90 12.02
N SER A 19 47.43 18.68 12.23
CA SER A 19 45.99 18.41 12.31
C SER A 19 45.36 19.04 13.55
N GLU A 20 45.97 18.88 14.73
CA GLU A 20 45.47 19.49 15.98
C GLU A 20 45.39 21.01 15.88
N LYS A 21 46.45 21.64 15.35
CA LYS A 21 46.46 23.09 15.11
C LYS A 21 45.34 23.51 14.15
N PHE A 22 45.22 22.82 13.01
CA PHE A 22 44.26 23.21 11.98
C PHE A 22 42.81 23.07 12.43
N VAL A 23 42.49 21.99 13.15
CA VAL A 23 41.15 21.74 13.71
C VAL A 23 40.76 22.84 14.72
N SER A 24 41.71 23.34 15.53
CA SER A 24 41.42 24.42 16.48
C SER A 24 41.13 25.78 15.83
N GLU A 25 41.63 26.01 14.62
CA GLU A 25 41.57 27.31 13.92
C GLU A 25 40.50 27.35 12.82
N ASN A 26 40.01 26.19 12.34
CA ASN A 26 39.18 26.09 11.14
C ASN A 26 37.96 25.17 11.33
N SER A 27 37.03 25.23 10.38
CA SER A 27 35.85 24.36 10.38
C SER A 27 36.21 22.89 10.10
N VAL A 28 35.38 21.96 10.57
CA VAL A 28 35.53 20.52 10.28
C VAL A 28 35.48 20.25 8.77
N THR A 29 34.64 20.98 8.02
CA THR A 29 34.57 20.85 6.55
C THR A 29 35.87 21.24 5.86
N ASP A 30 36.55 22.29 6.33
CA ASP A 30 37.85 22.70 5.78
C ASP A 30 38.95 21.74 6.20
N TYR A 31 38.87 21.21 7.43
CA TYR A 31 39.76 20.16 7.88
C TYR A 31 39.66 18.91 7.01
N MET A 32 38.45 18.45 6.67
CA MET A 32 38.26 17.29 5.80
C MET A 32 38.88 17.49 4.41
N LYS A 33 38.73 18.68 3.81
CA LYS A 33 39.38 19.02 2.53
C LYS A 33 40.90 18.97 2.66
N LYS A 34 41.45 19.50 3.77
CA LYS A 34 42.89 19.48 4.01
C LYS A 34 43.41 18.05 4.25
N ALA A 35 42.69 17.23 5.02
CA ALA A 35 43.04 15.83 5.27
C ALA A 35 43.03 15.01 3.96
N GLU A 36 42.03 15.20 3.10
CA GLU A 36 41.96 14.59 1.77
C GLU A 36 43.16 14.99 0.90
N ALA A 37 43.49 16.29 0.85
CA ALA A 37 44.63 16.79 0.10
C ALA A 37 45.97 16.21 0.61
N ARG A 38 46.18 16.15 1.93
CA ARG A 38 47.40 15.57 2.53
C ARG A 38 47.55 14.09 2.27
N LEU A 39 46.46 13.32 2.38
CA LEU A 39 46.49 11.89 2.06
C LEU A 39 46.84 11.66 0.58
N LYS A 40 46.30 12.48 -0.32
CA LYS A 40 46.64 12.42 -1.74
C LYS A 40 48.10 12.80 -2.01
N GLU A 41 48.60 13.85 -1.37
CA GLU A 41 50.02 14.23 -1.47
C GLU A 41 50.96 13.10 -1.03
N GLU A 42 50.64 12.39 0.06
CA GLU A 42 51.43 11.24 0.51
C GLU A 42 51.29 10.02 -0.40
N GLU A 43 50.09 9.75 -0.95
CA GLU A 43 49.89 8.72 -1.98
C GLU A 43 50.73 9.03 -3.24
N ASP A 44 50.76 10.28 -3.69
CA ASP A 44 51.55 10.72 -4.84
C ASP A 44 53.06 10.62 -4.54
N ARG A 45 53.51 11.04 -3.35
CA ARG A 45 54.92 10.92 -2.92
C ARG A 45 55.40 9.47 -2.89
N LEU A 46 54.53 8.55 -2.47
CA LEU A 46 54.82 7.13 -2.46
C LEU A 46 55.11 6.57 -3.85
N GLN A 47 54.51 7.13 -4.90
CA GLN A 47 54.74 6.69 -6.28
C GLN A 47 56.08 7.15 -6.85
N VAL A 48 56.61 8.29 -6.41
CA VAL A 48 57.77 8.92 -7.07
C VAL A 48 59.11 8.54 -6.45
N TYR A 49 59.22 8.40 -5.12
CA TYR A 49 60.54 8.28 -4.47
C TYR A 49 60.68 7.25 -3.35
N LEU A 50 59.58 6.63 -2.89
CA LEU A 50 59.61 5.73 -1.73
C LEU A 50 59.58 4.25 -2.15
N ASN A 51 60.16 3.39 -1.31
CA ASN A 51 60.10 1.95 -1.51
C ASN A 51 58.64 1.46 -1.29
N PRO A 52 58.07 0.63 -2.19
CA PRO A 52 56.73 0.07 -2.03
C PRO A 52 56.46 -0.61 -0.68
N ALA A 53 57.48 -1.14 -0.01
CA ALA A 53 57.36 -1.75 1.31
C ALA A 53 56.91 -0.74 2.41
N THR A 54 57.31 0.52 2.28
CA THR A 54 57.02 1.60 3.26
C THR A 54 55.64 2.24 3.03
N ALA A 55 55.00 1.98 1.88
CA ALA A 55 53.68 2.53 1.55
C ALA A 55 52.60 2.16 2.57
N LYS A 56 52.49 0.87 2.93
CA LYS A 56 51.46 0.40 3.87
C LYS A 56 51.63 0.99 5.28
N PRO A 57 52.83 0.95 5.91
CA PRO A 57 53.05 1.58 7.21
C PRO A 57 52.82 3.10 7.21
N LEU A 58 53.24 3.80 6.16
CA LEU A 58 53.08 5.26 6.06
C LEU A 58 51.60 5.66 5.97
N LEU A 59 50.84 5.03 5.06
CA LEU A 59 49.43 5.34 4.87
C LEU A 59 48.63 5.04 6.14
N ARG A 60 48.88 3.92 6.82
CA ARG A 60 48.23 3.61 8.10
C ARG A 60 48.50 4.66 9.18
N THR A 61 49.72 5.20 9.21
CA THR A 61 50.10 6.26 10.16
C THR A 61 49.37 7.56 9.82
N CYS A 62 49.31 7.93 8.54
CA CYS A 62 48.57 9.11 8.09
C CYS A 62 47.06 8.97 8.35
N GLU A 63 46.46 7.81 8.06
CA GLU A 63 45.05 7.51 8.35
C GLU A 63 44.75 7.57 9.85
N ALA A 64 45.65 7.05 10.71
CA ALA A 64 45.48 7.12 12.15
C ALA A 64 45.49 8.57 12.66
N VAL A 65 46.46 9.37 12.20
CA VAL A 65 46.67 10.74 12.69
C VAL A 65 45.66 11.73 12.11
N LEU A 66 45.38 11.65 10.80
CA LEU A 66 44.52 12.60 10.09
C LEU A 66 43.04 12.22 10.15
N VAL A 67 42.70 10.93 10.25
CA VAL A 67 41.30 10.49 10.23
C VAL A 67 40.87 9.95 11.58
N LYS A 68 41.54 8.90 12.08
CA LYS A 68 41.08 8.19 13.29
C LYS A 68 41.05 9.09 14.54
N ASN A 69 42.09 9.89 14.77
CA ASN A 69 42.14 10.78 15.93
C ASN A 69 41.07 11.88 15.92
N HIS A 70 40.54 12.20 14.74
CA HIS A 70 39.58 13.29 14.51
C HIS A 70 38.22 12.77 14.04
N MET A 71 37.93 11.47 14.20
CA MET A 71 36.68 10.88 13.71
C MET A 71 35.46 11.40 14.50
N GLU A 72 35.61 11.66 15.79
CA GLU A 72 34.50 12.12 16.65
C GLU A 72 33.96 13.50 16.23
N ILE A 73 34.86 14.43 15.89
CA ILE A 73 34.46 15.75 15.39
C ILE A 73 33.79 15.67 14.01
N MET A 74 34.20 14.71 13.17
CA MET A 74 33.52 14.44 11.89
C MET A 74 32.12 13.87 12.13
N TRP A 75 31.97 12.97 13.11
CA TRP A 75 30.67 12.40 13.48
C TRP A 75 29.70 13.46 13.99
N GLU A 76 30.17 14.38 14.83
CA GLU A 76 29.40 15.53 15.33
C GLU A 76 28.85 16.39 14.17
N GLU A 77 29.70 16.71 13.19
CA GLU A 77 29.35 17.56 12.05
C GLU A 77 28.41 16.85 11.04
N PHE A 78 28.39 15.51 11.02
CA PHE A 78 27.59 14.72 10.07
C PHE A 78 26.11 15.11 10.04
N GLN A 79 25.52 15.39 11.21
CA GLN A 79 24.10 15.77 11.30
C GLN A 79 23.84 17.12 10.60
N ASN A 80 24.75 18.08 10.76
CA ASN A 80 24.66 19.39 10.13
C ASN A 80 24.80 19.28 8.60
N LEU A 81 25.67 18.40 8.11
CA LEU A 81 25.82 18.17 6.67
C LEU A 81 24.57 17.52 6.05
N LEU A 82 23.92 16.61 6.76
CA LEU A 82 22.66 16.00 6.33
C LEU A 82 21.51 17.02 6.30
N ASP A 83 21.36 17.82 7.36
CA ASP A 83 20.27 18.80 7.46
C ASP A 83 20.41 19.94 6.42
N ASN A 84 21.63 20.26 5.97
CA ASN A 84 21.91 21.25 4.93
C ASN A 84 22.15 20.66 3.52
N ASP A 85 21.96 19.35 3.32
CA ASP A 85 22.13 18.66 2.02
C ASP A 85 23.51 18.91 1.35
N LYS A 86 24.58 18.97 2.16
CA LYS A 86 25.95 19.21 1.67
C LYS A 86 26.60 17.93 1.13
N GLN A 87 26.16 17.49 -0.05
CA GLN A 87 26.55 16.20 -0.63
C GLN A 87 28.06 16.02 -0.85
N ASP A 88 28.76 17.06 -1.33
CA ASP A 88 30.22 16.99 -1.54
C ASP A 88 30.99 16.78 -0.23
N ASP A 89 30.55 17.45 0.84
CA ASP A 89 31.16 17.31 2.16
C ASP A 89 30.85 15.93 2.77
N LEU A 90 29.63 15.42 2.56
CA LEU A 90 29.25 14.05 2.96
C LEU A 90 30.07 12.98 2.22
N PHE A 91 30.33 13.17 0.93
CA PHE A 91 31.18 12.28 0.14
C PHE A 91 32.63 12.28 0.62
N ARG A 92 33.18 13.45 0.95
CA ARG A 92 34.54 13.54 1.53
C ARG A 92 34.59 12.87 2.90
N MET A 93 33.61 13.13 3.76
CA MET A 93 33.52 12.50 5.08
C MET A 93 33.48 10.97 4.96
N TYR A 94 32.64 10.45 4.06
CA TYR A 94 32.57 9.02 3.78
C TYR A 94 33.90 8.47 3.28
N SER A 95 34.54 9.13 2.30
CA SER A 95 35.80 8.68 1.70
C SER A 95 36.97 8.65 2.69
N LEU A 96 36.96 9.54 3.69
CA LEU A 96 37.92 9.54 4.79
C LEU A 96 37.61 8.43 5.80
N LEU A 97 36.39 8.39 6.34
CA LEU A 97 36.01 7.45 7.39
C LEU A 97 35.91 5.99 6.92
N SER A 98 35.71 5.74 5.62
CA SER A 98 35.73 4.38 5.05
C SER A 98 37.11 3.72 5.13
N ARG A 99 38.18 4.52 5.33
CA ARG A 99 39.55 4.03 5.48
C ARG A 99 39.84 3.49 6.89
N VAL A 100 39.01 3.85 7.87
CA VAL A 100 39.19 3.48 9.28
C VAL A 100 38.17 2.41 9.67
N ALA A 101 38.63 1.37 10.37
CA ALA A 101 37.72 0.36 10.93
C ALA A 101 36.74 1.02 11.92
N GLU A 102 35.46 0.65 11.85
CA GLU A 102 34.37 1.21 12.68
C GLU A 102 34.06 2.71 12.44
N GLY A 103 34.72 3.36 11.47
CA GLY A 103 34.51 4.78 11.18
C GLY A 103 33.11 5.11 10.64
N LEU A 104 32.44 4.14 10.01
CA LEU A 104 31.14 4.30 9.35
C LEU A 104 29.94 3.90 10.22
N ASP A 105 30.14 3.14 11.30
CA ASP A 105 29.02 2.58 12.08
C ASP A 105 28.16 3.68 12.72
N PRO A 106 28.73 4.71 13.36
CA PRO A 106 27.93 5.82 13.89
C PRO A 106 27.21 6.61 12.79
N LEU A 107 27.80 6.73 11.59
CA LEU A 107 27.18 7.44 10.47
C LEU A 107 25.93 6.69 9.98
N ARG A 108 25.99 5.36 9.86
CA ARG A 108 24.84 4.54 9.44
C ARG A 108 23.67 4.72 10.41
N THR A 109 23.93 4.69 11.72
CA THR A 109 22.88 4.90 12.74
C THR A 109 22.32 6.33 12.73
N ARG A 110 23.18 7.35 12.60
CA ARG A 110 22.73 8.75 12.50
C ARG A 110 21.92 8.99 11.23
N PHE A 111 22.35 8.40 10.10
CA PHE A 111 21.64 8.49 8.82
C PHE A 111 20.25 7.82 8.90
N GLU A 112 20.17 6.60 9.45
CA GLU A 112 18.89 5.90 9.67
C GLU A 112 17.92 6.76 10.49
N THR A 113 18.43 7.37 11.57
CA THR A 113 17.63 8.24 12.45
C THR A 113 17.15 9.50 11.72
N HIS A 114 18.02 10.13 10.92
CA HIS A 114 17.67 11.32 10.13
C HIS A 114 16.60 11.00 9.08
N VAL A 115 16.75 9.90 8.33
CA VAL A 115 15.75 9.46 7.34
C VAL A 115 14.41 9.15 8.00
N ARG A 116 14.41 8.47 9.15
CA ARG A 116 13.18 8.19 9.91
C ARG A 116 12.49 9.49 10.35
N ARG A 117 13.24 10.45 10.87
CA ARG A 117 12.73 11.76 11.28
C ARG A 117 12.14 12.53 10.10
N ALA A 118 12.80 12.53 8.94
CA ALA A 118 12.31 13.19 7.74
C ALA A 118 11.02 12.54 7.20
N GLY A 119 10.94 11.21 7.20
CA GLY A 119 9.73 10.47 6.83
C GLY A 119 8.54 10.79 7.74
N LEU A 120 8.75 10.80 9.06
CA LEU A 120 7.72 11.16 10.05
C LEU A 120 7.24 12.59 9.88
N ALA A 121 8.16 13.56 9.76
CA ALA A 121 7.82 14.96 9.55
C ALA A 121 7.00 15.18 8.27
N THR A 122 7.26 14.39 7.23
CA THR A 122 6.49 14.45 5.97
C THR A 122 5.07 13.95 6.17
N ILE A 123 4.88 12.84 6.89
CA ILE A 123 3.55 12.31 7.23
C ILE A 123 2.78 13.28 8.14
N GLU A 124 3.44 13.83 9.17
CA GLU A 124 2.82 14.79 10.10
C GLU A 124 2.38 16.06 9.36
N ARG A 125 3.21 16.58 8.45
CA ARG A 125 2.81 17.71 7.60
C ARG A 125 1.56 17.39 6.79
N ILE A 126 1.49 16.21 6.16
CA ILE A 126 0.30 15.83 5.40
C ILE A 126 -0.92 15.80 6.33
N ALA A 127 -0.80 15.13 7.47
CA ALA A 127 -1.88 15.04 8.47
C ALA A 127 -2.36 16.42 8.96
N ASP A 128 -1.46 17.36 9.23
CA ASP A 128 -1.80 18.71 9.71
C ASP A 128 -2.49 19.58 8.65
N HIS A 129 -2.25 19.32 7.36
CA HIS A 129 -2.92 20.03 6.27
C HIS A 129 -4.34 19.46 5.99
N GLY A 130 -4.74 18.39 6.70
CA GLY A 130 -6.00 17.65 6.48
C GLY A 130 -7.18 18.02 7.39
N GLY A 131 -7.05 18.96 8.32
CA GLY A 131 -8.19 19.43 9.13
C GLY A 131 -7.83 20.43 10.21
N ASP A 132 -8.66 21.49 10.31
CA ASP A 132 -8.63 22.58 11.28
C ASP A 132 -7.94 22.25 12.62
N ALA A 133 -6.74 22.80 12.80
CA ALA A 133 -5.88 22.64 13.97
C ALA A 133 -6.42 23.27 15.28
N ALA A 134 -7.72 23.50 15.41
CA ALA A 134 -8.30 24.25 16.55
C ALA A 134 -9.14 23.40 17.53
N ALA A 135 -9.42 22.13 17.26
CA ALA A 135 -10.22 21.31 18.17
C ALA A 135 -9.65 19.90 18.36
N MET A 136 -8.79 19.75 19.37
CA MET A 136 -8.85 18.70 20.41
C MET A 136 -7.46 18.45 20.99
N GLY A 137 -7.24 18.98 22.18
CA GLY A 137 -6.20 18.51 23.07
C GLY A 137 -6.43 17.04 23.43
N ASN A 138 -5.32 16.30 23.50
CA ASN A 138 -5.19 15.00 24.14
C ASN A 138 -6.02 13.86 23.53
N LEU A 139 -5.63 13.38 22.33
CA LEU A 139 -5.61 11.95 21.97
C LEU A 139 -4.91 11.76 20.60
N ARG A 140 -3.59 11.96 20.54
CA ARG A 140 -2.81 12.05 19.28
C ARG A 140 -2.51 10.73 18.56
N PHE A 141 -3.07 9.58 18.94
CA PHE A 141 -2.60 8.28 18.41
C PHE A 141 -3.57 7.44 17.59
N LEU A 142 -4.81 7.85 17.31
CA LEU A 142 -5.73 6.92 16.63
C LEU A 142 -6.71 7.49 15.58
N ARG A 143 -6.49 8.68 15.02
CA ARG A 143 -7.37 9.15 13.95
C ARG A 143 -6.65 10.04 12.95
N LEU A 144 -6.20 9.44 11.84
CA LEU A 144 -5.82 10.19 10.65
C LEU A 144 -7.05 11.01 10.19
N PRO A 145 -6.89 12.31 9.88
CA PRO A 145 -7.98 13.12 9.33
C PRO A 145 -8.48 12.51 8.01
N VAL A 146 -9.79 12.36 7.92
CA VAL A 146 -10.50 11.49 6.94
C VAL A 146 -10.56 12.11 5.53
N ASN A 147 -9.96 13.29 5.30
CA ASN A 147 -10.16 14.08 4.09
C ASN A 147 -9.02 14.09 3.08
N GLN A 148 -7.95 13.31 3.28
CA GLN A 148 -6.81 13.31 2.35
C GLN A 148 -6.68 11.99 1.61
N GLU A 149 -6.43 12.06 0.30
CA GLU A 149 -6.33 10.88 -0.55
C GLU A 149 -5.18 9.98 -0.06
N PRO A 150 -5.43 8.67 0.15
CA PRO A 150 -4.39 7.73 0.56
C PRO A 150 -3.15 7.73 -0.34
N LYS A 151 -3.34 8.13 -1.61
CA LYS A 151 -2.27 8.28 -2.60
C LYS A 151 -1.22 9.31 -2.17
N THR A 152 -1.62 10.42 -1.56
CA THR A 152 -0.71 11.49 -1.13
C THR A 152 0.31 11.00 -0.09
N TYR A 153 -0.13 10.16 0.84
CA TYR A 153 0.75 9.57 1.86
C TYR A 153 1.80 8.64 1.23
N VAL A 154 1.39 7.81 0.28
CA VAL A 154 2.28 6.88 -0.41
C VAL A 154 3.28 7.64 -1.27
N ASP A 155 2.81 8.59 -2.07
CA ASP A 155 3.67 9.38 -2.97
C ASP A 155 4.73 10.15 -2.18
N ALA A 156 4.36 10.78 -1.06
CA ALA A 156 5.30 11.51 -0.24
C ALA A 156 6.38 10.61 0.39
N LEU A 157 6.02 9.40 0.84
CA LEU A 157 7.00 8.42 1.34
C LEU A 157 7.94 7.93 0.23
N LEU A 158 7.42 7.78 -1.00
CA LEU A 158 8.24 7.42 -2.15
C LEU A 158 9.23 8.53 -2.53
N GLU A 159 8.83 9.79 -2.44
CA GLU A 159 9.71 10.93 -2.67
C GLU A 159 10.83 11.00 -1.64
N VAL A 160 10.51 10.80 -0.36
CA VAL A 160 11.51 10.72 0.72
C VAL A 160 12.50 9.58 0.45
N HIS A 161 12.01 8.38 0.15
CA HIS A 161 12.87 7.23 -0.17
C HIS A 161 13.77 7.51 -1.37
N LYS A 162 13.22 8.06 -2.45
CA LYS A 162 13.98 8.41 -3.66
C LYS A 162 15.09 9.42 -3.36
N LYS A 163 14.79 10.50 -2.64
CA LYS A 163 15.77 11.53 -2.26
C LYS A 163 16.97 10.93 -1.53
N TYR A 164 16.71 10.13 -0.50
CA TYR A 164 17.79 9.54 0.30
C TYR A 164 18.50 8.39 -0.41
N ASN A 165 17.82 7.65 -1.31
CA ASN A 165 18.47 6.66 -2.16
C ASN A 165 19.48 7.30 -3.11
N GLU A 166 19.11 8.41 -3.75
CA GLU A 166 20.03 9.20 -4.59
C GLU A 166 21.24 9.68 -3.79
N LEU A 167 21.04 10.15 -2.55
CA LEU A 167 22.12 10.54 -1.64
C LEU A 167 23.06 9.37 -1.30
N VAL A 168 22.52 8.17 -1.07
CA VAL A 168 23.36 6.98 -0.79
C VAL A 168 24.19 6.58 -2.01
N VAL A 169 23.64 6.69 -3.21
CA VAL A 169 24.37 6.41 -4.45
C VAL A 169 25.45 7.46 -4.71
N SER A 170 25.14 8.76 -4.54
CA SER A 170 26.07 9.85 -4.84
C SER A 170 27.14 10.03 -3.76
N ALA A 171 26.75 10.20 -2.49
CA ALA A 171 27.65 10.55 -1.40
C ALA A 171 28.31 9.32 -0.74
N PHE A 172 27.61 8.20 -0.64
CA PHE A 172 28.10 6.99 0.04
C PHE A 172 28.49 5.86 -0.91
N ARG A 173 28.57 6.12 -2.22
CA ARG A 173 28.95 5.15 -3.27
C ARG A 173 28.16 3.84 -3.25
N GLY A 174 26.92 3.86 -2.76
CA GLY A 174 26.09 2.65 -2.64
C GLY A 174 26.58 1.65 -1.58
N GLU A 175 27.27 2.11 -0.54
CA GLU A 175 27.76 1.25 0.54
C GLU A 175 26.63 0.46 1.20
N ALA A 176 26.86 -0.84 1.38
CA ALA A 176 25.83 -1.80 1.78
C ALA A 176 25.16 -1.47 3.13
N GLY A 177 25.90 -0.91 4.09
CA GLY A 177 25.36 -0.48 5.38
C GLY A 177 24.41 0.70 5.27
N PHE A 178 24.75 1.75 4.51
CA PHE A 178 23.82 2.87 4.25
C PHE A 178 22.61 2.45 3.42
N VAL A 179 22.80 1.56 2.44
CA VAL A 179 21.68 0.94 1.70
C VAL A 179 20.79 0.15 2.65
N ALA A 180 21.36 -0.61 3.60
CA ALA A 180 20.60 -1.36 4.59
C ALA A 180 19.85 -0.46 5.60
N SER A 181 20.41 0.71 5.92
CA SER A 181 19.75 1.74 6.72
C SER A 181 18.52 2.33 6.03
N LEU A 182 18.50 2.38 4.68
CA LEU A 182 17.30 2.69 3.91
C LEU A 182 16.44 1.45 3.75
N ASP A 183 16.88 0.51 2.92
CA ASP A 183 16.19 -0.70 2.54
C ASP A 183 16.70 -1.87 3.38
N LYS A 184 15.91 -2.31 4.36
CA LYS A 184 16.21 -3.56 5.08
C LYS A 184 16.38 -4.77 4.15
N ARG A 185 15.97 -4.71 2.86
CA ARG A 185 16.40 -5.58 1.73
C ARG A 185 16.18 -4.95 0.33
N PRO A 186 17.07 -5.13 -0.66
CA PRO A 186 17.23 -4.20 -1.80
C PRO A 186 16.25 -4.33 -2.99
N ASN A 187 15.39 -5.35 -3.08
CA ASN A 187 14.68 -5.63 -4.34
C ASN A 187 13.15 -5.61 -4.21
N CYS A 188 12.50 -4.44 -4.14
CA CYS A 188 11.09 -4.41 -4.53
C CYS A 188 10.66 -3.06 -5.11
N HIS A 189 9.63 -3.11 -5.96
CA HIS A 189 9.03 -1.94 -6.61
C HIS A 189 8.47 -0.98 -5.56
N SER A 190 8.49 0.32 -5.87
CA SER A 190 8.14 1.47 -5.03
C SER A 190 7.05 1.22 -3.98
N GLN A 191 5.85 0.75 -4.35
CA GLN A 191 4.75 0.57 -3.37
C GLN A 191 4.98 -0.59 -2.38
N MET A 192 5.68 -1.65 -2.79
CA MET A 192 6.03 -2.77 -1.92
C MET A 192 7.18 -2.39 -0.97
N THR A 193 8.01 -1.40 -1.34
CA THR A 193 9.02 -0.82 -0.45
C THR A 193 8.35 -0.18 0.76
N VAL A 194 7.31 0.65 0.57
CA VAL A 194 6.55 1.23 1.69
C VAL A 194 5.87 0.16 2.55
N PHE A 195 5.28 -0.86 1.92
CA PHE A 195 4.65 -1.97 2.64
C PHE A 195 5.60 -2.74 3.58
N LYS A 196 6.90 -2.80 3.27
CA LYS A 196 7.89 -3.45 4.15
C LYS A 196 8.05 -2.73 5.50
N TYR A 197 7.80 -1.43 5.56
CA TYR A 197 7.89 -0.64 6.80
C TYR A 197 6.59 -0.64 7.60
N VAL A 198 5.52 -1.27 7.08
CA VAL A 198 4.28 -1.44 7.83
C VAL A 198 4.52 -2.53 8.89
N GLU A 199 4.46 -2.14 10.16
CA GLU A 199 4.60 -3.05 11.30
C GLU A 199 3.32 -3.89 11.48
N ASP A 200 2.15 -3.26 11.40
CA ASP A 200 0.83 -3.89 11.57
C ASP A 200 0.32 -4.54 10.27
N LYS A 201 1.04 -5.58 9.81
CA LYS A 201 0.71 -6.29 8.57
C LYS A 201 -0.64 -7.01 8.64
N ASP A 202 -1.02 -7.52 9.78
CA ASP A 202 -2.32 -8.17 10.02
C ASP A 202 -3.50 -7.19 9.86
N VAL A 203 -3.34 -5.95 10.32
CA VAL A 203 -4.30 -4.86 10.12
C VAL A 203 -4.42 -4.54 8.63
N PHE A 204 -3.29 -4.38 7.94
CA PHE A 204 -3.29 -4.18 6.48
C PHE A 204 -4.00 -5.34 5.77
N GLN A 205 -3.70 -6.59 6.11
CA GLN A 205 -4.31 -7.78 5.52
C GLN A 205 -5.83 -7.75 5.65
N LYS A 206 -6.34 -7.39 6.83
CA LYS A 206 -7.78 -7.31 7.11
C LYS A 206 -8.46 -6.28 6.21
N PHE A 207 -7.90 -5.08 6.08
CA PHE A 207 -8.46 -4.04 5.22
C PHE A 207 -8.31 -4.36 3.73
N TYR A 208 -7.13 -4.85 3.31
CA TYR A 208 -6.86 -5.25 1.94
C TYR A 208 -7.80 -6.38 1.49
N SER A 209 -7.96 -7.41 2.31
CA SER A 209 -8.89 -8.53 2.06
C SER A 209 -10.33 -8.04 1.90
N LYS A 210 -10.77 -7.12 2.77
CA LYS A 210 -12.12 -6.51 2.67
C LYS A 210 -12.31 -5.73 1.38
N MET A 211 -11.31 -4.94 0.96
CA MET A 211 -11.39 -4.15 -0.27
C MET A 211 -11.32 -5.03 -1.52
N LEU A 212 -10.42 -6.03 -1.53
CA LEU A 212 -10.33 -7.01 -2.61
C LEU A 212 -11.64 -7.79 -2.76
N ALA A 213 -12.22 -8.25 -1.65
CA ALA A 213 -13.50 -8.97 -1.67
C ALA A 213 -14.59 -8.15 -2.34
N LYS A 214 -14.69 -6.85 -2.00
CA LYS A 214 -15.64 -5.94 -2.64
C LYS A 214 -15.37 -5.80 -4.14
N ARG A 215 -14.11 -5.61 -4.56
CA ARG A 215 -13.79 -5.45 -5.99
C ARG A 215 -14.12 -6.71 -6.80
N LEU A 216 -13.77 -7.88 -6.27
CA LEU A 216 -14.04 -9.17 -6.91
C LEU A 216 -15.55 -9.45 -7.04
N VAL A 217 -16.33 -9.22 -5.97
CA VAL A 217 -17.79 -9.44 -6.00
C VAL A 217 -18.48 -8.49 -6.97
N HIS A 218 -18.04 -7.23 -7.05
CA HIS A 218 -18.67 -6.24 -7.90
C HIS A 218 -18.10 -6.18 -9.33
N GLY A 219 -17.07 -6.97 -9.64
CA GLY A 219 -16.39 -6.92 -10.94
C GLY A 219 -15.70 -5.58 -11.22
N THR A 220 -15.34 -4.79 -10.21
CA THR A 220 -14.72 -3.46 -10.37
C THR A 220 -13.19 -3.50 -10.40
N SER A 221 -12.60 -4.68 -10.55
CA SER A 221 -11.14 -4.83 -10.69
C SER A 221 -10.70 -4.33 -12.05
N ALA A 222 -9.69 -3.46 -12.10
CA ALA A 222 -9.18 -2.90 -13.35
C ALA A 222 -8.49 -3.95 -14.24
N SER A 223 -7.84 -4.94 -13.63
CA SER A 223 -7.19 -6.06 -14.32
C SER A 223 -7.04 -7.24 -13.37
N GLU A 224 -7.45 -8.44 -13.81
CA GLU A 224 -7.25 -9.68 -13.05
C GLU A 224 -5.74 -9.98 -12.88
N ASP A 225 -4.93 -9.73 -13.91
CA ASP A 225 -3.47 -9.93 -13.89
C ASP A 225 -2.78 -9.00 -12.89
N ALA A 226 -3.21 -7.73 -12.80
CA ALA A 226 -2.65 -6.78 -11.85
C ALA A 226 -2.90 -7.19 -10.39
N GLU A 227 -4.11 -7.68 -10.10
CA GLU A 227 -4.46 -8.18 -8.77
C GLU A 227 -3.71 -9.47 -8.43
N ALA A 228 -3.58 -10.40 -9.39
CA ALA A 228 -2.80 -11.63 -9.23
C ALA A 228 -1.31 -11.32 -8.97
N ASN A 229 -0.74 -10.37 -9.70
CA ASN A 229 0.64 -9.92 -9.48
C ASN A 229 0.81 -9.30 -8.08
N MET A 230 -0.14 -8.48 -7.63
CA MET A 230 -0.09 -7.90 -6.29
C MET A 230 -0.09 -8.97 -5.19
N ILE A 231 -0.91 -10.03 -5.33
CA ILE A 231 -0.92 -11.16 -4.40
C ILE A 231 0.42 -11.91 -4.43
N THR A 232 1.02 -12.11 -5.61
CA THR A 232 2.34 -12.75 -5.73
C THR A 232 3.41 -11.94 -4.98
N LYS A 233 3.43 -10.62 -5.13
CA LYS A 233 4.36 -9.76 -4.39
C LYS A 233 4.13 -9.80 -2.87
N LEU A 234 2.88 -9.84 -2.42
CA LEU A 234 2.57 -10.02 -1.00
C LEU A 234 3.02 -11.39 -0.48
N LYS A 235 2.94 -12.45 -1.31
CA LYS A 235 3.42 -13.80 -0.98
C LYS A 235 4.93 -13.82 -0.82
N GLU A 236 5.67 -13.14 -1.70
CA GLU A 236 7.13 -13.00 -1.60
C GLU A 236 7.54 -12.25 -0.32
N ALA A 237 6.80 -11.20 0.04
CA ALA A 237 7.12 -10.35 1.18
C ALA A 237 6.72 -10.94 2.55
N CYS A 238 5.58 -11.63 2.63
CA CYS A 238 4.97 -12.09 3.90
C CYS A 238 4.74 -13.60 3.99
N GLY A 239 5.00 -14.35 2.91
CA GLY A 239 4.84 -15.79 2.86
C GLY A 239 3.47 -16.27 2.41
N TYR A 240 3.35 -17.60 2.31
CA TYR A 240 2.16 -18.28 1.80
C TYR A 240 0.95 -18.15 2.74
N GLU A 241 1.13 -18.40 4.05
CA GLU A 241 0.04 -18.34 5.04
C GLU A 241 -0.70 -17.00 5.02
N TYR A 242 0.05 -15.89 4.87
CA TYR A 242 -0.49 -14.53 4.79
C TYR A 242 -1.38 -14.31 3.55
N THR A 243 -1.06 -14.95 2.43
CA THR A 243 -1.77 -14.75 1.15
C THR A 243 -2.75 -15.86 0.80
N SER A 244 -2.76 -16.96 1.55
CA SER A 244 -3.58 -18.15 1.33
C SER A 244 -5.07 -17.83 1.10
N LYS A 245 -5.66 -17.00 1.96
CA LYS A 245 -7.07 -16.56 1.83
C LYS A 245 -7.31 -15.72 0.58
N LEU A 246 -6.39 -14.81 0.24
CA LEU A 246 -6.52 -13.96 -0.95
C LEU A 246 -6.44 -14.78 -2.24
N GLN A 247 -5.53 -15.75 -2.29
CA GLN A 247 -5.42 -16.70 -3.41
C GLN A 247 -6.70 -17.53 -3.54
N ARG A 248 -7.23 -18.00 -2.39
CA ARG A 248 -8.48 -18.75 -2.37
C ARG A 248 -9.66 -17.94 -2.91
N MET A 249 -9.72 -16.63 -2.63
CA MET A 249 -10.73 -15.74 -3.20
C MET A 249 -10.67 -15.72 -4.74
N PHE A 250 -9.48 -15.67 -5.34
CA PHE A 250 -9.34 -15.76 -6.80
C PHE A 250 -9.79 -17.11 -7.36
N THR A 251 -9.40 -18.20 -6.70
CA THR A 251 -9.84 -19.54 -7.10
C THR A 251 -11.36 -19.67 -7.04
N ASP A 252 -12.00 -19.15 -5.99
CA ASP A 252 -13.47 -19.20 -5.84
C ASP A 252 -14.19 -18.40 -6.94
N ILE A 253 -13.62 -17.29 -7.42
CA ILE A 253 -14.16 -16.54 -8.57
C ILE A 253 -14.10 -17.38 -9.85
N GLY A 254 -12.96 -18.03 -10.13
CA GLY A 254 -12.83 -18.93 -11.28
C GLY A 254 -13.82 -20.11 -11.21
N LEU A 255 -13.87 -20.78 -10.07
CA LEU A 255 -14.81 -21.89 -9.85
C LEU A 255 -16.28 -21.47 -9.96
N SER A 256 -16.61 -20.22 -9.63
CA SER A 256 -17.96 -19.68 -9.81
C SER A 256 -18.32 -19.49 -11.28
N LYS A 257 -17.36 -19.10 -12.14
CA LYS A 257 -17.56 -19.02 -13.60
C LYS A 257 -17.88 -20.40 -14.17
N ASP A 258 -17.05 -21.40 -13.87
CA ASP A 258 -17.26 -22.80 -14.30
C ASP A 258 -18.60 -23.36 -13.80
N LEU A 259 -19.01 -22.99 -12.58
CA LEU A 259 -20.27 -23.42 -12.00
C LEU A 259 -21.47 -22.82 -12.73
N ASN A 260 -21.41 -21.54 -13.12
CA ASN A 260 -22.45 -20.89 -13.91
C ASN A 260 -22.58 -21.52 -15.30
N GLU A 261 -21.46 -21.81 -15.97
CA GLU A 261 -21.48 -22.46 -17.29
C GLU A 261 -22.14 -23.84 -17.22
N ALA A 262 -21.82 -24.62 -16.20
CA ALA A 262 -22.45 -25.92 -15.96
C ALA A 262 -23.94 -25.79 -15.65
N PHE A 263 -24.33 -24.79 -14.85
CA PHE A 263 -25.74 -24.52 -14.53
C PHE A 263 -26.53 -24.14 -15.78
N ASN A 264 -26.03 -23.17 -16.55
CA ASN A 264 -26.69 -22.68 -17.77
C ASN A 264 -26.84 -23.79 -18.82
N SER A 265 -25.80 -24.63 -18.99
CA SER A 265 -25.86 -25.78 -19.89
C SER A 265 -26.96 -26.78 -19.50
N GLN A 266 -27.09 -27.07 -18.20
CA GLN A 266 -28.16 -27.95 -17.71
C GLN A 266 -29.54 -27.30 -17.86
N MET A 267 -29.67 -26.00 -17.58
CA MET A 267 -30.94 -25.29 -17.72
C MET A 267 -31.43 -25.30 -19.16
N ASN A 268 -30.55 -25.00 -20.12
CA ASN A 268 -30.86 -25.00 -21.56
C ASN A 268 -31.20 -26.41 -22.10
N THR A 269 -30.75 -27.47 -21.44
CA THR A 269 -31.06 -28.85 -21.85
C THR A 269 -32.39 -29.35 -21.26
N THR A 270 -32.75 -28.84 -20.07
CA THR A 270 -33.88 -29.38 -19.28
C THR A 270 -35.15 -28.55 -19.41
N HIS A 271 -35.05 -27.29 -19.83
CA HIS A 271 -36.17 -26.34 -19.89
C HIS A 271 -36.21 -25.64 -21.24
N ASP A 272 -37.40 -25.24 -21.65
CA ASP A 272 -37.58 -24.44 -22.86
C ASP A 272 -37.15 -22.98 -22.62
N GLU A 273 -36.80 -22.27 -23.69
CA GLU A 273 -36.33 -20.88 -23.62
C GLU A 273 -37.37 -19.93 -22.97
N ALA A 274 -38.67 -20.23 -23.14
CA ALA A 274 -39.76 -19.50 -22.51
C ALA A 274 -39.77 -19.60 -20.97
N ASP A 275 -39.24 -20.69 -20.41
CA ASP A 275 -39.13 -20.91 -18.97
C ASP A 275 -37.88 -20.24 -18.35
N LEU A 276 -36.99 -19.68 -19.17
CA LEU A 276 -35.73 -19.02 -18.80
C LEU A 276 -35.81 -17.50 -19.01
N SER A 277 -36.89 -16.89 -18.52
CA SER A 277 -37.17 -15.45 -18.71
C SER A 277 -36.19 -14.51 -17.98
N VAL A 278 -35.41 -15.01 -17.03
CA VAL A 278 -34.47 -14.23 -16.22
C VAL A 278 -33.05 -14.74 -16.43
N ASP A 279 -32.15 -13.87 -16.90
CA ASP A 279 -30.72 -14.15 -16.91
C ASP A 279 -30.19 -14.24 -15.47
N PHE A 280 -29.62 -15.39 -15.13
CA PHE A 280 -29.24 -15.74 -13.76
C PHE A 280 -27.77 -16.11 -13.69
N SER A 281 -27.02 -15.35 -12.89
CA SER A 281 -25.62 -15.62 -12.59
C SER A 281 -25.40 -15.62 -11.08
N ILE A 282 -24.56 -16.55 -10.60
CA ILE A 282 -24.26 -16.67 -9.17
C ILE A 282 -22.77 -16.71 -8.88
N MET A 283 -22.41 -16.29 -7.68
CA MET A 283 -21.05 -16.36 -7.17
C MET A 283 -21.05 -17.16 -5.86
N VAL A 284 -20.40 -18.33 -5.88
CA VAL A 284 -20.35 -19.22 -4.72
C VAL A 284 -18.98 -19.09 -4.04
N LEU A 285 -18.99 -18.57 -2.83
CA LEU A 285 -17.79 -18.14 -2.11
C LEU A 285 -17.58 -18.94 -0.81
N GLY A 286 -16.33 -19.31 -0.51
CA GLY A 286 -16.00 -20.04 0.72
C GLY A 286 -16.01 -19.15 1.96
N THR A 287 -16.79 -19.49 2.99
CA THR A 287 -16.90 -18.68 4.22
C THR A 287 -15.58 -18.52 5.00
N SER A 288 -14.61 -19.41 4.79
CA SER A 288 -13.30 -19.38 5.48
C SER A 288 -12.30 -18.37 4.89
N ALA A 289 -12.42 -18.06 3.60
CA ALA A 289 -11.48 -17.20 2.89
C ALA A 289 -12.00 -15.76 2.73
N TRP A 290 -13.33 -15.60 2.68
CA TRP A 290 -13.97 -14.33 2.38
C TRP A 290 -14.39 -13.57 3.65
N PRO A 291 -14.02 -12.28 3.81
CA PRO A 291 -14.44 -11.46 4.95
C PRO A 291 -15.87 -10.91 4.76
N LEU A 292 -16.79 -11.75 4.26
CA LEU A 292 -18.18 -11.39 4.02
C LEU A 292 -19.02 -11.87 5.20
N GLN A 293 -19.87 -10.99 5.71
CA GLN A 293 -20.75 -11.30 6.84
C GLN A 293 -22.21 -11.27 6.36
N PRO A 294 -23.04 -12.21 6.82
CA PRO A 294 -24.48 -12.16 6.57
C PRO A 294 -25.07 -10.92 7.25
N PRO A 295 -26.00 -10.22 6.58
CA PRO A 295 -26.68 -9.09 7.18
C PRO A 295 -27.65 -9.58 8.26
N ALA A 296 -27.97 -8.72 9.23
CA ALA A 296 -28.95 -9.03 10.28
C ALA A 296 -30.41 -8.96 9.78
N THR A 297 -30.64 -8.37 8.60
CA THR A 297 -31.98 -8.24 8.02
C THR A 297 -32.39 -9.52 7.29
N LYS A 298 -33.67 -9.85 7.39
CA LYS A 298 -34.31 -10.83 6.50
C LYS A 298 -34.62 -10.17 5.16
N PHE A 299 -34.91 -11.00 4.17
CA PHE A 299 -35.34 -10.55 2.85
C PHE A 299 -36.20 -11.62 2.18
N THR A 300 -37.39 -11.24 1.77
CA THR A 300 -38.27 -12.08 0.95
C THR A 300 -37.90 -11.92 -0.52
N ILE A 301 -37.61 -13.03 -1.18
CA ILE A 301 -37.23 -13.04 -2.60
C ILE A 301 -38.49 -12.78 -3.45
N PRO A 302 -38.46 -11.83 -4.40
CA PRO A 302 -39.60 -11.57 -5.29
C PRO A 302 -39.98 -12.80 -6.11
N GLU A 303 -41.27 -12.97 -6.38
CA GLU A 303 -41.84 -14.15 -7.06
C GLU A 303 -41.15 -14.45 -8.40
N ASP A 304 -40.82 -13.41 -9.17
CA ASP A 304 -40.11 -13.51 -10.46
C ASP A 304 -38.73 -14.19 -10.34
N LEU A 305 -38.07 -14.08 -9.18
CA LEU A 305 -36.73 -14.63 -8.93
C LEU A 305 -36.76 -15.98 -8.19
N VAL A 306 -37.89 -16.34 -7.56
CA VAL A 306 -38.04 -17.55 -6.74
C VAL A 306 -37.78 -18.82 -7.55
N GLN A 307 -38.19 -18.85 -8.83
CA GLN A 307 -37.97 -20.02 -9.67
C GLN A 307 -36.48 -20.27 -9.93
N SER A 308 -35.75 -19.24 -10.38
CA SER A 308 -34.30 -19.33 -10.63
C SER A 308 -33.53 -19.68 -9.35
N TYR A 309 -33.91 -19.07 -8.22
CA TYR A 309 -33.39 -19.41 -6.90
C TYR A 309 -33.55 -20.90 -6.57
N ASN A 310 -34.76 -21.44 -6.72
CA ASN A 310 -35.05 -22.85 -6.41
C ASN A 310 -34.34 -23.82 -7.36
N ARG A 311 -34.27 -23.49 -8.65
CA ARG A 311 -33.56 -24.27 -9.67
C ARG A 311 -32.07 -24.38 -9.32
N PHE A 312 -31.44 -23.25 -9.01
CA PHE A 312 -30.03 -23.25 -8.62
C PHE A 312 -29.79 -24.02 -7.31
N GLN A 313 -30.66 -23.87 -6.31
CA GLN A 313 -30.52 -24.59 -5.05
C GLN A 313 -30.56 -26.11 -5.25
N LYS A 314 -31.48 -26.61 -6.08
CA LYS A 314 -31.55 -28.05 -6.42
C LYS A 314 -30.31 -28.52 -7.17
N PHE A 315 -29.86 -27.76 -8.18
CA PHE A 315 -28.65 -28.04 -8.93
C PHE A 315 -27.41 -28.13 -8.03
N TYR A 316 -27.25 -27.17 -7.11
CA TYR A 316 -26.10 -27.14 -6.22
C TYR A 316 -26.11 -28.30 -5.24
N GLN A 317 -27.28 -28.64 -4.66
CA GLN A 317 -27.44 -29.76 -3.75
C GLN A 317 -27.19 -31.12 -4.44
N SER A 318 -27.59 -31.28 -5.70
CA SER A 318 -27.30 -32.51 -6.44
C SER A 318 -25.81 -32.67 -6.75
N LYS A 319 -25.10 -31.57 -6.98
CA LYS A 319 -23.66 -31.59 -7.31
C LYS A 319 -22.77 -31.70 -6.07
N TYR A 320 -23.18 -31.10 -4.95
CA TYR A 320 -22.39 -31.06 -3.72
C TYR A 320 -23.21 -31.51 -2.50
N SER A 321 -22.99 -32.75 -2.08
CA SER A 321 -23.58 -33.28 -0.84
C SER A 321 -22.90 -32.68 0.39
N GLY A 322 -23.69 -32.36 1.43
CA GLY A 322 -23.19 -31.86 2.71
C GLY A 322 -22.83 -30.37 2.76
N ARG A 323 -23.07 -29.59 1.71
CA ARG A 323 -22.85 -28.13 1.70
C ARG A 323 -24.18 -27.38 1.83
N LYS A 324 -24.17 -26.29 2.61
CA LYS A 324 -25.30 -25.38 2.78
C LYS A 324 -24.94 -24.00 2.25
N LEU A 325 -25.81 -23.44 1.41
CA LEU A 325 -25.66 -22.08 0.89
C LEU A 325 -26.24 -21.07 1.88
N ASN A 326 -25.57 -19.93 2.00
CA ASN A 326 -26.09 -18.76 2.70
C ASN A 326 -26.06 -17.57 1.72
N TRP A 327 -27.22 -16.94 1.50
CA TRP A 327 -27.39 -15.94 0.46
C TRP A 327 -27.12 -14.54 1.00
N LEU A 328 -26.34 -13.76 0.24
CA LEU A 328 -25.93 -12.40 0.59
C LEU A 328 -26.55 -11.38 -0.36
N PHE A 329 -27.87 -11.17 -0.28
CA PHE A 329 -28.64 -10.30 -1.17
C PHE A 329 -28.21 -8.83 -1.16
N GLN A 330 -27.59 -8.35 -0.08
CA GLN A 330 -27.04 -7.00 0.04
C GLN A 330 -25.86 -6.72 -0.90
N LEU A 331 -25.21 -7.77 -1.40
CA LEU A 331 -24.11 -7.67 -2.38
C LEU A 331 -24.58 -7.99 -3.81
N SER A 332 -25.80 -8.48 -3.96
CA SER A 332 -26.39 -8.87 -5.23
C SER A 332 -26.93 -7.67 -5.99
N LYS A 333 -26.86 -7.76 -7.32
CA LYS A 333 -27.34 -6.75 -8.27
C LYS A 333 -28.25 -7.41 -9.30
N ALA A 334 -29.13 -6.63 -9.89
CA ALA A 334 -29.98 -7.04 -10.99
C ALA A 334 -30.19 -5.88 -11.97
N GLU A 335 -30.59 -6.23 -13.19
CA GLU A 335 -31.00 -5.27 -14.21
C GLU A 335 -32.52 -5.31 -14.34
N LEU A 336 -33.17 -4.15 -14.17
CA LEU A 336 -34.61 -4.00 -14.34
C LEU A 336 -34.93 -3.12 -15.54
N LYS A 337 -35.75 -3.64 -16.45
CA LYS A 337 -36.21 -2.90 -17.62
C LYS A 337 -37.53 -2.19 -17.29
N ALA A 338 -37.51 -0.86 -17.30
CA ALA A 338 -38.68 -0.03 -17.13
C ALA A 338 -39.46 0.13 -18.44
N ASN A 339 -40.77 -0.12 -18.36
CA ASN A 339 -41.69 -0.10 -19.49
C ASN A 339 -42.69 1.07 -19.46
N TYR A 340 -42.51 2.06 -18.58
CA TYR A 340 -43.48 3.14 -18.35
C TYR A 340 -43.41 4.30 -19.35
N LEU A 341 -42.32 4.45 -20.12
CA LEU A 341 -42.21 5.48 -21.15
C LEU A 341 -43.02 5.09 -22.40
N CYS A 342 -44.24 5.58 -22.49
CA CYS A 342 -45.03 5.52 -23.71
C CYS A 342 -44.69 6.73 -24.62
N ASN A 343 -44.27 6.44 -25.86
CA ASN A 343 -44.04 7.48 -26.86
C ASN A 343 -45.40 7.89 -27.44
N LYS A 344 -45.80 9.16 -27.31
CA LYS A 344 -47.12 9.65 -27.78
C LYS A 344 -47.24 9.71 -29.31
N SER A 345 -46.15 9.48 -30.04
CA SER A 345 -46.03 9.74 -31.49
C SER A 345 -45.44 8.56 -32.29
N GLY A 346 -45.76 7.31 -31.91
CA GLY A 346 -45.58 6.13 -32.78
C GLY A 346 -44.13 5.69 -33.10
N GLY A 347 -43.11 6.36 -32.58
CA GLY A 347 -41.70 5.97 -32.72
C GLY A 347 -41.27 4.86 -31.74
N PRO A 348 -40.08 4.24 -31.95
CA PRO A 348 -39.57 3.17 -31.09
C PRO A 348 -39.54 3.60 -29.60
N ARG A 349 -40.02 2.69 -28.73
CA ARG A 349 -40.12 2.90 -27.28
C ARG A 349 -38.73 3.04 -26.68
N ALA A 350 -38.40 4.22 -26.14
CA ALA A 350 -37.25 4.35 -25.26
C ALA A 350 -37.56 3.61 -23.96
N SER A 351 -36.85 2.52 -23.68
CA SER A 351 -36.95 1.78 -22.42
C SER A 351 -35.68 2.02 -21.63
N TYR A 352 -35.84 2.39 -20.35
CA TYR A 352 -34.71 2.55 -19.45
C TYR A 352 -34.41 1.21 -18.77
N THR A 353 -33.13 0.87 -18.67
CA THR A 353 -32.66 -0.27 -17.86
C THR A 353 -31.97 0.28 -16.62
N PHE A 354 -32.40 -0.15 -15.45
CA PHE A 354 -31.81 0.22 -14.17
C PHE A 354 -30.92 -0.90 -13.66
N GLN A 355 -29.68 -0.58 -13.29
CA GLN A 355 -28.85 -1.47 -12.48
C GLN A 355 -29.12 -1.17 -11.01
N VAL A 356 -29.76 -2.12 -10.32
CA VAL A 356 -30.26 -1.96 -8.96
C VAL A 356 -29.76 -3.06 -8.04
N SER A 357 -29.73 -2.80 -6.74
CA SER A 357 -29.49 -3.85 -5.74
C SER A 357 -30.69 -4.78 -5.63
N THR A 358 -30.49 -6.01 -5.17
CA THR A 358 -31.61 -6.96 -5.00
C THR A 358 -32.67 -6.46 -4.01
N TYR A 359 -32.30 -5.65 -3.01
CA TYR A 359 -33.27 -4.99 -2.13
C TYR A 359 -34.13 -3.97 -2.88
N GLN A 360 -33.53 -3.19 -3.78
CA GLN A 360 -34.28 -2.28 -4.65
C GLN A 360 -35.21 -3.05 -5.59
N VAL A 361 -34.81 -4.22 -6.10
CA VAL A 361 -35.70 -5.09 -6.89
C VAL A 361 -36.94 -5.48 -6.09
N GLY A 362 -36.75 -5.93 -4.85
CA GLY A 362 -37.86 -6.34 -3.99
C GLY A 362 -38.88 -5.23 -3.73
N ILE A 363 -38.42 -3.97 -3.67
CA ILE A 363 -39.28 -2.79 -3.53
C ILE A 363 -39.96 -2.45 -4.86
N LEU A 364 -39.18 -2.31 -5.95
CA LEU A 364 -39.68 -1.82 -7.23
C LEU A 364 -40.70 -2.76 -7.87
N LEU A 365 -40.56 -4.07 -7.68
CA LEU A 365 -41.52 -5.04 -8.21
C LEU A 365 -42.89 -4.97 -7.53
N GLN A 366 -43.00 -4.46 -6.29
CA GLN A 366 -44.32 -4.25 -5.65
C GLN A 366 -45.18 -3.25 -6.41
N TYR A 367 -44.54 -2.26 -7.05
CA TYR A 367 -45.25 -1.23 -7.81
C TYR A 367 -45.86 -1.73 -9.13
N ASN A 368 -45.53 -2.95 -9.56
CA ASN A 368 -46.22 -3.58 -10.70
C ASN A 368 -47.66 -3.99 -10.33
N ASN A 369 -47.91 -4.29 -9.05
CA ASN A 369 -49.22 -4.71 -8.56
C ASN A 369 -50.05 -3.53 -8.05
N SER A 370 -49.42 -2.45 -7.60
CA SER A 370 -50.09 -1.28 -7.05
C SER A 370 -49.33 0.01 -7.37
N PRO A 371 -49.99 1.07 -7.89
CA PRO A 371 -49.31 2.30 -8.30
C PRO A 371 -48.76 3.13 -7.12
N SER A 372 -49.24 2.87 -5.91
CA SER A 372 -48.81 3.49 -4.66
C SER A 372 -48.69 2.41 -3.59
N CYS A 373 -47.59 2.40 -2.84
CA CYS A 373 -47.37 1.48 -1.73
C CYS A 373 -47.00 2.29 -0.48
N THR A 374 -47.61 1.94 0.65
CA THR A 374 -47.26 2.51 1.95
C THR A 374 -45.97 1.88 2.49
N ARG A 375 -45.29 2.59 3.39
CA ARG A 375 -44.09 2.07 4.07
C ARG A 375 -44.34 0.74 4.77
N LEU A 376 -45.52 0.55 5.36
CA LEU A 376 -45.87 -0.67 6.08
C LEU A 376 -46.04 -1.86 5.12
N GLU A 377 -46.69 -1.64 3.97
CA GLU A 377 -46.83 -2.67 2.93
C GLU A 377 -45.47 -3.10 2.38
N LEU A 378 -44.56 -2.14 2.14
CA LEU A 378 -43.21 -2.45 1.68
C LEU A 378 -42.38 -3.23 2.71
N LEU A 379 -42.52 -2.91 4.01
CA LEU A 379 -41.89 -3.67 5.09
C LEU A 379 -42.40 -5.12 5.15
N GLN A 380 -43.72 -5.31 5.02
CA GLN A 380 -44.32 -6.64 5.02
C GLN A 380 -43.93 -7.45 3.80
N ALA A 381 -43.92 -6.84 2.61
CA ALA A 381 -43.59 -7.52 1.37
C ALA A 381 -42.11 -7.93 1.29
N THR A 382 -41.20 -7.10 1.82
CA THR A 382 -39.75 -7.35 1.69
C THR A 382 -39.11 -7.99 2.94
N GLU A 383 -39.76 -7.94 4.09
CA GLU A 383 -39.22 -8.33 5.41
C GLU A 383 -37.90 -7.64 5.80
N LEU A 384 -37.59 -6.50 5.18
CA LEU A 384 -36.41 -5.70 5.49
C LEU A 384 -36.56 -5.01 6.84
N THR A 385 -35.45 -4.77 7.54
CA THR A 385 -35.46 -3.90 8.72
C THR A 385 -35.77 -2.45 8.32
N PRO A 386 -36.45 -1.67 9.19
CA PRO A 386 -36.79 -0.28 8.92
C PRO A 386 -35.61 0.57 8.45
N GLU A 387 -34.45 0.45 9.09
CA GLU A 387 -33.24 1.19 8.76
C GLU A 387 -32.74 0.91 7.33
N VAL A 388 -32.78 -0.36 6.90
CA VAL A 388 -32.32 -0.77 5.56
C VAL A 388 -33.34 -0.35 4.50
N LEU A 389 -34.63 -0.48 4.79
CA LEU A 389 -35.69 -0.04 3.90
C LEU A 389 -35.62 1.47 3.68
N ASP A 390 -35.56 2.26 4.75
CA ASP A 390 -35.54 3.72 4.70
C ASP A 390 -34.29 4.23 3.95
N GLY A 391 -33.13 3.62 4.20
CA GLY A 391 -31.91 3.92 3.44
C GLY A 391 -32.03 3.60 1.95
N THR A 392 -32.69 2.50 1.60
CA THR A 392 -32.90 2.09 0.20
C THR A 392 -33.91 3.00 -0.51
N LEU A 393 -35.02 3.34 0.16
CA LEU A 393 -36.03 4.27 -0.33
C LEU A 393 -35.47 5.68 -0.51
N GLY A 394 -34.67 6.16 0.44
CA GLY A 394 -34.04 7.47 0.35
C GLY A 394 -33.18 7.64 -0.91
N VAL A 395 -32.51 6.59 -1.37
CA VAL A 395 -31.77 6.60 -2.65
C VAL A 395 -32.73 6.67 -3.85
N LEU A 396 -33.80 5.86 -3.85
CA LEU A 396 -34.77 5.83 -4.95
C LEU A 396 -35.55 7.16 -5.08
N VAL A 397 -35.91 7.79 -3.96
CA VAL A 397 -36.57 9.10 -3.92
C VAL A 397 -35.60 10.21 -4.35
N LYS A 398 -34.36 10.21 -3.85
CA LYS A 398 -33.33 11.17 -4.26
C LYS A 398 -33.04 11.12 -5.76
N LEU A 399 -33.07 9.92 -6.35
CA LEU A 399 -32.90 9.71 -7.79
C LEU A 399 -34.18 9.93 -8.60
N LYS A 400 -35.29 10.33 -7.96
CA LYS A 400 -36.61 10.56 -8.57
C LYS A 400 -37.19 9.35 -9.30
N VAL A 401 -36.81 8.14 -8.85
CA VAL A 401 -37.40 6.88 -9.32
C VAL A 401 -38.75 6.66 -8.63
N LEU A 402 -38.83 7.01 -7.34
CA LEU A 402 -40.07 7.03 -6.55
C LEU A 402 -40.34 8.46 -6.08
N ILE A 403 -41.62 8.75 -5.84
CA ILE A 403 -42.07 10.04 -5.29
C ILE A 403 -42.68 9.74 -3.92
N GLU A 404 -42.24 10.50 -2.92
CA GLU A 404 -42.86 10.50 -1.60
C GLU A 404 -44.05 11.48 -1.64
N GLU A 405 -45.26 10.97 -1.44
CA GLU A 405 -46.44 11.81 -1.25
C GLU A 405 -46.60 12.12 0.23
N ASP A 406 -46.51 13.40 0.61
CA ASP A 406 -46.82 13.85 1.96
C ASP A 406 -48.30 13.62 2.27
N LYS A 407 -48.61 12.63 3.11
CA LYS A 407 -49.93 12.45 3.74
C LYS A 407 -49.83 12.11 5.21
#